data_AF-A0A6D2ISS7-F1
#
_entry.id   AF-A0A6D2ISS7-F1
#
_cell.length_a   1.000
_cell.length_b   1.000
_cell.length_c   1.000
_cell.angle_alpha   90.00
_cell.angle_beta   90.00
_cell.angle_gamma   90.00
#
_symmetry.space_group_name_H-M   'P 1'
#
loop_
_entity.id
_entity.type
_entity.pdbx_description
1 polymer ?
#
loop_
_entity_poly.entity_id
_entity_poly.type
_entity_poly.pdbx_seq_one_letter_code
_entity_poly.pdbx_strand_id
1 'polypeptide(L)'
;MEEDQEQTSFTFEIDNFFDKEGFITSPTFSSGGCEWYVGVYPKGKYIDDHLSLFLQVANPKSLRLGWKRRANYSFFLVNQSGKELFKIIELSGQLFCAQFSGWGSPKALHLKKLQEEGFMEKNKLIVKVEVKVVHYKKKGF
;
A
#
# COMPACT_ATOMS: atom_id res chain seq x y z
N MET A 1 24.88 8.07 -18.31
CA MET A 1 24.53 7.25 -17.15
C MET A 1 23.05 7.45 -16.93
N GLU A 2 22.25 6.49 -17.38
CA GLU A 2 20.82 6.46 -17.10
C GLU A 2 20.68 6.22 -15.60
N GLU A 3 20.15 7.20 -14.87
CA GLU A 3 19.59 6.92 -13.55
C GLU A 3 18.41 5.99 -13.80
N ASP A 4 18.58 4.70 -13.46
CA ASP A 4 17.48 3.75 -13.38
C ASP A 4 16.37 4.41 -12.55
N GLN A 5 15.32 4.91 -13.23
CA GLN A 5 14.12 5.39 -12.57
C GLN A 5 13.42 4.15 -12.03
N GLU A 6 13.84 3.71 -10.84
CA GLU A 6 13.14 2.64 -10.14
C GLU A 6 11.66 3.04 -10.00
N GLN A 7 10.77 2.20 -10.51
CA GLN A 7 9.33 2.38 -10.38
C GLN A 7 8.99 2.42 -8.88
N THR A 8 8.67 3.61 -8.37
CA THR A 8 8.32 3.80 -6.95
C THR A 8 6.82 3.72 -6.70
N SER A 9 6.00 3.71 -7.74
CA SER A 9 4.54 3.71 -7.63
C SER A 9 3.91 2.48 -8.28
N PHE A 10 2.80 2.01 -7.74
CA PHE A 10 2.02 0.92 -8.29
C PHE A 10 0.53 1.26 -8.15
N THR A 11 -0.25 0.97 -9.18
CA THR A 11 -1.69 1.22 -9.19
C THR A 11 -2.41 -0.05 -9.57
N PHE A 12 -3.47 -0.36 -8.84
CA PHE A 12 -4.32 -1.51 -9.11
C PHE A 12 -5.78 -1.17 -8.88
N GLU A 13 -6.64 -1.93 -9.55
CA GLU A 13 -8.09 -1.77 -9.47
C GLU A 13 -8.71 -2.95 -8.73
N ILE A 14 -9.81 -2.66 -8.05
CA ILE A 14 -10.66 -3.67 -7.38
C ILE A 14 -12.06 -3.54 -7.95
N ASP A 15 -12.45 -4.52 -8.75
CA ASP A 15 -13.80 -4.63 -9.29
C ASP A 15 -14.80 -5.10 -8.23
N ASN A 16 -16.04 -4.65 -8.36
CA ASN A 16 -17.16 -5.00 -7.49
C ASN A 16 -16.81 -4.80 -6.01
N PHE A 17 -16.19 -3.67 -5.67
CA PHE A 17 -15.54 -3.42 -4.38
C PHE A 17 -16.51 -3.61 -3.20
N PHE A 18 -17.73 -3.08 -3.29
CA PHE A 18 -18.72 -3.21 -2.22
C PHE A 18 -19.25 -4.65 -2.02
N ASP A 19 -19.06 -5.52 -3.00
CA ASP A 19 -19.49 -6.93 -2.92
C ASP A 19 -18.43 -7.80 -2.22
N LYS A 20 -17.27 -7.22 -1.89
CA LYS A 20 -16.16 -7.92 -1.26
C LYS A 20 -16.33 -7.93 0.26
N GLU A 21 -16.58 -9.12 0.79
CA GLU A 21 -16.70 -9.35 2.24
C GLU A 21 -15.35 -9.61 2.92
N GLY A 22 -14.36 -10.08 2.16
CA GLY A 22 -13.09 -10.59 2.68
C GLY A 22 -11.88 -9.69 2.43
N PHE A 23 -10.75 -10.12 2.98
CA PHE A 23 -9.44 -9.55 2.70
C PHE A 23 -9.07 -9.69 1.22
N ILE A 24 -8.60 -8.60 0.62
CA ILE A 24 -8.18 -8.54 -0.79
C ILE A 24 -6.67 -8.25 -0.84
N THR A 25 -5.96 -8.92 -1.73
CA THR A 25 -4.56 -8.65 -2.03
C THR A 25 -4.43 -8.04 -3.41
N SER A 26 -3.63 -6.99 -3.54
CA SER A 26 -3.17 -6.55 -4.86
C SER A 26 -2.26 -7.61 -5.50
N PRO A 27 -2.00 -7.52 -6.82
CA PRO A 27 -0.82 -8.13 -7.41
C PRO A 27 0.45 -7.66 -6.69
N THR A 28 1.49 -8.50 -6.72
CA THR A 28 2.80 -8.14 -6.20
C THR A 28 3.50 -7.16 -7.13
N PHE A 29 4.23 -6.20 -6.57
CA PHE A 29 5.01 -5.23 -7.33
C PHE A 29 6.38 -5.00 -6.69
N SER A 30 7.36 -4.63 -7.51
CA SER A 30 8.74 -4.39 -7.05
C SER A 30 8.99 -2.89 -6.84
N SER A 31 9.63 -2.52 -5.74
CA SER A 31 10.16 -1.17 -5.50
C SER A 31 11.33 -1.23 -4.50
N GLY A 32 12.42 -0.52 -4.79
CA GLY A 32 13.60 -0.44 -3.92
C GLY A 32 14.22 -1.80 -3.62
N GLY A 33 14.29 -2.68 -4.63
CA GLY A 33 14.85 -4.03 -4.52
C GLY A 33 14.06 -4.98 -3.60
N CYS A 34 12.79 -4.70 -3.32
CA CYS A 34 11.90 -5.54 -2.55
C CYS A 34 10.57 -5.75 -3.29
N GLU A 35 9.95 -6.91 -3.10
CA GLU A 35 8.59 -7.18 -3.57
C GLU A 35 7.58 -6.82 -2.49
N TRP A 36 6.48 -6.21 -2.90
CA TRP A 36 5.44 -5.69 -2.04
C TRP A 36 4.07 -6.10 -2.55
N TYR A 37 3.06 -6.10 -1.68
CA TYR A 37 1.66 -6.10 -2.07
C TYR A 37 0.86 -5.22 -1.11
N VAL A 38 -0.30 -4.75 -1.57
CA VAL A 38 -1.26 -4.02 -0.74
C VAL A 38 -2.34 -4.98 -0.28
N GLY A 39 -2.53 -5.05 1.03
CA GLY A 39 -3.67 -5.69 1.67
C GLY A 39 -4.80 -4.68 1.89
N VAL A 40 -5.99 -4.99 1.39
CA VAL A 40 -7.18 -4.15 1.47
C VAL A 40 -8.27 -4.89 2.25
N TYR A 41 -8.85 -4.21 3.24
CA TYR A 41 -10.01 -4.68 3.98
C TYR A 41 -11.19 -3.75 3.68
N PRO A 42 -12.09 -4.14 2.77
CA PRO A 42 -13.20 -3.29 2.34
C PRO A 42 -14.13 -2.89 3.47
N LYS A 43 -14.26 -3.73 4.50
CA LYS A 43 -15.13 -3.50 5.67
C LYS A 43 -14.38 -3.29 6.97
N GLY A 44 -13.05 -3.13 6.89
CA GLY A 44 -12.20 -2.91 8.05
C GLY A 44 -11.48 -4.17 8.52
N LYS A 45 -10.29 -3.98 9.12
CA LYS A 45 -9.50 -5.08 9.70
C LYS A 45 -9.77 -5.28 11.19
N TYR A 46 -9.93 -4.18 11.92
CA TYR A 46 -10.12 -4.17 13.38
C TYR A 46 -11.32 -3.31 13.81
N ILE A 47 -11.81 -2.47 12.90
CA ILE A 47 -12.89 -1.52 13.12
C ILE A 47 -13.77 -1.62 11.90
N ASP A 48 -14.96 -2.16 12.13
CA ASP A 48 -16.00 -2.31 11.12
C ASP A 48 -16.54 -0.92 10.80
N ASP A 49 -16.62 -0.55 9.51
CA ASP A 49 -17.06 0.76 8.95
C ASP A 49 -15.97 1.67 8.34
N HIS A 50 -14.70 1.23 8.36
CA HIS A 50 -13.61 1.87 7.65
C HIS A 50 -13.00 0.96 6.59
N LEU A 51 -12.59 1.53 5.46
CA LEU A 51 -11.58 0.95 4.61
C LEU A 51 -10.27 0.85 5.40
N SER A 52 -9.61 -0.30 5.37
CA SER A 52 -8.23 -0.44 5.86
C SER A 52 -7.27 -0.79 4.72
N LEU A 53 -6.09 -0.15 4.73
CA LEU A 53 -5.03 -0.35 3.73
C LEU A 53 -3.71 -0.67 4.42
N PHE A 54 -3.02 -1.71 3.97
CA PHE A 54 -1.73 -2.14 4.52
C PHE A 54 -0.75 -2.47 3.40
N LEU A 55 0.49 -1.98 3.55
CA LEU A 55 1.61 -2.38 2.71
C LEU A 55 2.25 -3.59 3.37
N GLN A 56 2.50 -4.63 2.59
CA GLN A 56 3.08 -5.88 3.06
C GLN A 56 4.27 -6.23 2.18
N VAL A 57 5.31 -6.80 2.78
CA VAL A 57 6.40 -7.41 2.03
C VAL A 57 5.91 -8.74 1.45
N ALA A 58 6.06 -8.89 0.13
CA ALA A 58 5.79 -10.15 -0.54
C ALA A 58 6.96 -11.13 -0.30
N ASN A 59 6.66 -12.43 -0.31
CA ASN A 59 7.65 -13.51 -0.24
C ASN A 59 8.69 -13.36 0.89
N PRO A 60 8.31 -13.15 2.17
CA PRO A 60 9.29 -12.96 3.25
C PRO A 60 10.24 -14.16 3.44
N LYS A 61 9.90 -15.33 2.89
CA LYS A 61 10.73 -16.56 2.90
C LYS A 61 11.90 -16.53 1.91
N SER A 62 11.81 -15.74 0.83
CA SER A 62 12.94 -15.55 -0.10
C SER A 62 13.99 -14.59 0.48
N LEU A 63 13.62 -13.83 1.52
CA LEU A 63 14.51 -12.93 2.21
C LEU A 63 15.36 -13.71 3.22
N ARG A 64 16.67 -13.40 3.25
CA ARG A 64 17.61 -14.04 4.18
C ARG A 64 17.15 -13.89 5.64
N LEU A 65 17.41 -14.92 6.46
CA LEU A 65 17.20 -14.85 7.92
C LEU A 65 17.78 -13.54 8.48
N GLY A 66 16.97 -12.81 9.25
CA GLY A 66 17.37 -11.53 9.84
C GLY A 66 17.26 -10.30 8.93
N TRP A 67 16.60 -10.41 7.76
CA TRP A 67 16.37 -9.26 6.88
C TRP A 67 15.60 -8.13 7.59
N LYS A 68 16.00 -6.90 7.25
CA LYS A 68 15.36 -5.66 7.69
C LYS A 68 15.34 -4.70 6.51
N ARG A 69 14.21 -4.03 6.31
CA ARG A 69 14.03 -2.99 5.30
C ARG A 69 13.28 -1.83 5.93
N ARG A 70 13.72 -0.62 5.68
CA ARG A 70 12.95 0.57 6.04
C ARG A 70 12.36 1.15 4.78
N ALA A 71 11.09 1.50 4.82
CA ALA A 71 10.44 2.10 3.68
C ALA A 71 9.50 3.22 4.14
N ASN A 72 9.46 4.27 3.34
CA ASN A 72 8.38 5.24 3.33
C ASN A 72 7.33 4.74 2.35
N TYR A 73 6.06 4.99 2.64
CA TYR A 73 4.99 4.67 1.72
C TYR A 73 3.85 5.68 1.79
N SER A 74 3.12 5.77 0.69
CA SER A 74 1.89 6.56 0.61
C SER A 74 0.81 5.74 -0.08
N PHE A 75 -0.42 5.83 0.41
CA PHE A 75 -1.60 5.31 -0.28
C PHE A 75 -2.40 6.44 -0.84
N PHE A 76 -2.97 6.24 -2.02
CA PHE A 76 -3.88 7.16 -2.68
C PHE A 76 -5.10 6.41 -3.18
N LEU A 77 -6.27 6.98 -2.98
CA LEU A 77 -7.45 6.60 -3.75
C LEU A 77 -7.58 7.59 -4.88
N VAL A 78 -7.57 7.06 -6.10
CA VAL A 78 -7.67 7.85 -7.32
C VAL A 78 -8.96 7.50 -8.04
N ASN A 79 -9.52 8.45 -8.77
CA ASN A 79 -10.62 8.16 -9.68
C ASN A 79 -10.08 7.67 -11.05
N GLN A 80 -11.00 7.43 -11.97
CA GLN A 80 -10.75 6.90 -13.32
C GLN A 80 -10.00 7.89 -14.22
N SER A 81 -10.03 9.18 -13.89
CA SER A 81 -9.21 10.20 -14.55
C SER A 81 -7.81 10.35 -13.92
N GLY A 82 -7.46 9.52 -12.93
CA GLY A 82 -6.19 9.59 -12.20
C GLY A 82 -6.11 10.71 -11.16
N LYS A 83 -7.23 11.40 -10.86
CA LYS A 83 -7.28 12.44 -9.84
C LYS A 83 -7.24 11.81 -8.46
N GLU A 84 -6.30 12.27 -7.62
CA GLU A 84 -6.23 11.89 -6.21
C GLU A 84 -7.40 12.50 -5.43
N LEU A 85 -8.16 11.65 -4.75
CA LEU A 85 -9.31 12.04 -3.92
C LEU A 85 -9.04 11.88 -2.44
N PHE A 86 -8.12 10.99 -2.09
CA PHE A 86 -7.73 10.73 -0.72
C PHE A 86 -6.27 10.25 -0.69
N LYS A 87 -5.54 10.60 0.37
CA LYS A 87 -4.16 10.15 0.56
C LYS A 87 -3.81 9.87 2.03
N ILE A 88 -2.94 8.90 2.23
CA ILE A 88 -2.23 8.60 3.48
C ILE A 88 -0.75 8.66 3.17
N ILE A 89 0.01 9.36 4.01
CA ILE A 89 1.45 9.55 3.83
C ILE A 89 2.15 9.05 5.09
N GLU A 90 3.07 8.10 4.93
CA GLU A 90 3.92 7.54 5.98
C GLU A 90 5.40 7.69 5.60
N LEU A 91 6.08 8.64 6.26
CA LEU A 91 7.46 9.04 5.94
C LEU A 91 8.45 8.74 7.09
N SER A 92 8.03 8.01 8.12
CA SER A 92 8.87 7.69 9.28
C SER A 92 9.87 6.56 9.05
N GLY A 93 9.94 6.00 7.84
CA GLY A 93 10.84 4.90 7.50
C GLY A 93 10.49 3.63 8.28
N GLN A 94 9.23 3.19 8.15
CA GLN A 94 8.70 2.02 8.87
C GLN A 94 9.58 0.80 8.66
N LEU A 95 9.85 0.07 9.75
CA LEU A 95 10.74 -1.09 9.74
C LEU A 95 9.95 -2.36 9.39
N PHE A 96 10.19 -2.86 8.19
CA PHE A 96 9.72 -4.16 7.72
C PHE A 96 10.76 -5.23 8.05
N CYS A 97 10.31 -6.33 8.64
CA CYS A 97 11.12 -7.52 8.91
C CYS A 97 10.22 -8.75 9.04
N ALA A 98 10.82 -9.92 9.31
CA ALA A 98 10.06 -11.17 9.49
C ALA A 98 8.98 -11.10 10.60
N GLN A 99 9.18 -10.26 11.63
CA GLN A 99 8.23 -10.09 12.74
C GLN A 99 7.15 -9.05 12.42
N PHE A 100 7.47 -8.06 11.59
CA PHE A 100 6.60 -6.95 11.21
C PHE A 100 6.60 -6.84 9.68
N SER A 101 5.86 -7.75 9.03
CA SER A 101 5.85 -7.86 7.56
C SER A 101 5.02 -6.78 6.88
N GLY A 102 4.23 -6.01 7.63
CA GLY A 102 3.43 -4.94 7.06
C GLY A 102 2.95 -3.89 8.02
N TRP A 103 2.68 -2.73 7.43
CA TRP A 103 2.31 -1.47 8.08
C TRP A 103 1.18 -0.82 7.29
N GLY A 104 0.30 -0.09 7.97
CA GLY A 104 -0.86 0.47 7.30
C GLY A 104 -1.77 1.25 8.22
N SER A 105 -2.92 1.64 7.68
CA SER A 105 -3.96 2.36 8.41
C SER A 105 -5.21 1.49 8.54
N PRO A 106 -5.55 1.02 9.75
CA PRO A 106 -6.83 0.37 10.02
C PRO A 106 -8.04 1.27 9.74
N LYS A 107 -7.88 2.59 9.94
CA LYS A 107 -8.94 3.59 9.74
C LYS A 107 -8.61 4.49 8.55
N ALA A 108 -8.32 3.90 7.39
CA ALA A 108 -7.90 4.68 6.23
C ALA A 108 -8.98 5.69 5.82
N LEU A 109 -10.20 5.21 5.56
CA LEU A 109 -11.31 6.07 5.15
C LEU A 109 -12.63 5.48 5.62
N HIS A 110 -13.51 6.28 6.19
CA HIS A 110 -14.86 5.81 6.57
C HIS A 110 -15.65 5.41 5.32
N LEU A 111 -16.32 4.26 5.34
CA LEU A 111 -17.09 3.76 4.20
C LEU A 111 -18.21 4.70 3.73
N LYS A 112 -18.82 5.47 4.64
CA LYS A 112 -19.81 6.49 4.26
C LYS A 112 -19.22 7.55 3.34
N LYS A 113 -17.99 7.98 3.63
CA LYS A 113 -17.25 8.92 2.79
C LYS A 113 -16.78 8.27 1.49
N LEU A 114 -16.38 6.99 1.54
CA LEU A 114 -16.01 6.24 0.34
C LEU A 114 -17.18 6.05 -0.64
N GLN A 115 -18.43 6.07 -0.14
CA GLN A 115 -19.66 6.00 -0.94
C GLN A 115 -20.05 7.35 -1.58
N GLU A 116 -19.39 8.45 -1.26
CA GLU A 116 -19.62 9.73 -1.91
C GLU A 116 -19.24 9.68 -3.39
N GLU A 117 -19.92 10.50 -4.21
CA GLU A 117 -19.66 10.57 -5.65
C GLU A 117 -18.18 10.91 -5.93
N GLY A 118 -17.60 10.20 -6.89
CA GLY A 118 -16.25 10.45 -7.39
C GLY A 118 -15.20 9.43 -6.97
N PHE A 119 -15.34 8.75 -5.82
CA PHE A 119 -14.38 7.72 -5.38
C PHE A 119 -14.37 6.47 -6.27
N MET A 120 -15.52 6.15 -6.87
CA MET A 120 -15.71 4.94 -7.65
C MET A 120 -16.65 5.20 -8.82
N GLU A 121 -16.36 4.55 -9.94
CA GLU A 121 -17.23 4.44 -11.11
C GLU A 121 -17.52 2.95 -11.31
N LYS A 122 -18.79 2.58 -11.52
CA LYS A 122 -19.20 1.17 -11.71
C LYS A 122 -18.70 0.22 -10.62
N ASN A 123 -18.71 0.66 -9.35
CA ASN A 123 -18.25 -0.12 -8.20
C ASN A 123 -16.76 -0.56 -8.29
N LYS A 124 -15.93 0.23 -8.99
CA LYS A 124 -14.49 -0.01 -9.10
C LYS A 124 -13.70 0.97 -8.26
N LEU A 125 -12.90 0.46 -7.33
CA LEU A 125 -11.96 1.26 -6.54
C LEU A 125 -10.57 1.18 -7.14
N ILE A 126 -9.91 2.32 -7.32
CA ILE A 126 -8.53 2.38 -7.79
C ILE A 126 -7.63 2.84 -6.64
N VAL A 127 -6.66 1.99 -6.29
CA VAL A 127 -5.68 2.25 -5.24
C VAL A 127 -4.33 2.42 -5.89
N LYS A 128 -3.70 3.58 -5.66
CA LYS A 128 -2.30 3.82 -5.96
C LYS A 128 -1.50 3.75 -4.66
N VAL A 129 -0.33 3.12 -4.73
CA VAL A 129 0.64 3.07 -3.64
C VAL A 129 1.98 3.56 -4.15
N GLU A 130 2.66 4.36 -3.34
CA GLU A 130 4.06 4.73 -3.55
C GLU A 130 4.89 4.14 -2.44
N VAL A 131 6.04 3.56 -2.77
CA VAL A 131 6.96 2.94 -1.83
C VAL A 131 8.37 3.40 -2.16
N LYS A 132 9.10 3.87 -1.14
CA LYS A 132 10.51 4.27 -1.25
C LYS A 132 11.31 3.61 -0.14
N VAL A 133 12.20 2.70 -0.51
CA VAL A 133 13.11 2.03 0.43
C VAL A 133 14.20 3.01 0.88
N VAL A 134 14.37 3.13 2.19
CA VAL A 134 15.34 4.01 2.83
C VAL A 134 16.62 3.24 3.10
N HIS A 135 17.68 3.61 2.40
CA HIS A 135 19.03 3.09 2.62
C HIS A 135 19.77 4.01 3.60
N TYR A 136 20.04 3.53 4.82
CA TYR A 136 21.00 4.23 5.67
C TYR A 136 22.41 3.88 5.20
N LYS A 137 23.12 4.87 4.65
CA LYS A 137 24.57 4.77 4.53
C LYS A 137 25.13 4.74 5.95
N LYS A 138 25.78 3.63 6.34
CA LYS A 138 26.66 3.67 7.52
C LYS A 138 27.69 4.77 7.24
N LYS A 139 27.72 5.83 8.05
CA LYS A 139 28.92 6.67 8.13
C LYS A 139 30.04 5.73 8.57
N GLY A 140 31.01 5.52 7.70
CA GLY A 140 32.24 4.81 8.05
C GLY A 140 32.94 5.58 9.18
N PHE A 141 33.49 4.83 10.13
CA PHE A 141 34.50 5.32 11.06
C PHE A 141 35.84 5.43 10.32
#